data_AF-A0A6G4RHH4-F1
#
_entry.id   AF-A0A6G4RHH4-F1
#
_cell.length_a   1.000
_cell.length_b   1.000
_cell.length_c   1.000
_cell.angle_alpha   90.00
_cell.angle_beta   90.00
_cell.angle_gamma   90.00
#
_symmetry.space_group_name_H-M   'P 1'
#
loop_
_entity.id
_entity.type
_entity.pdbx_description
1 polymer ?
#
loop_
_entity_poly.entity_id
_entity_poly.type
_entity_poly.pdbx_seq_one_letter_code
_entity_poly.pdbx_strand_id
1 'polypeptide(L)'
;MSDPKDELGQRFEDRRPDSEDDPDPTANTSNTDNLNNPSNSDNTSSSREGGSSKKPGPDPSPDSTRNRRQVPMYLPDEQADQLNSLYEQLDGRSKVAGKGGIEKHADFMEAVVDFAIEHEEDLAARLDIEMDSEHS
;
A
#
# COMPACT_ATOMS: atom_id res chain seq x y z
N MET A 1 -45.63 -1.84 -13.10
CA MET A 1 -44.36 -1.91 -12.34
C MET A 1 -43.39 -2.59 -13.28
N SER A 2 -42.36 -1.88 -13.73
CA SER A 2 -41.37 -2.38 -14.70
C SER A 2 -40.37 -3.29 -13.99
N ASP A 3 -39.91 -4.34 -14.67
CA ASP A 3 -39.04 -5.36 -14.08
C ASP A 3 -37.62 -4.79 -13.82
N PRO A 4 -36.97 -5.12 -12.69
CA PRO A 4 -35.62 -4.63 -12.35
C PRO A 4 -34.53 -5.04 -13.35
N LYS A 5 -34.81 -6.03 -14.21
CA LYS A 5 -33.91 -6.49 -15.26
C LYS A 5 -33.89 -5.56 -16.47
N ASP A 6 -34.98 -4.84 -16.73
CA ASP A 6 -35.07 -3.89 -17.83
C ASP A 6 -34.26 -2.62 -17.57
N GLU A 7 -34.16 -2.21 -16.29
CA GLU A 7 -33.37 -1.03 -15.88
C GLU A 7 -31.85 -1.25 -16.01
N LEU A 8 -31.39 -2.51 -15.94
CA LEU A 8 -29.99 -2.86 -16.11
C LEU A 8 -29.59 -2.93 -17.59
N GLY A 9 -30.49 -3.36 -18.48
CA GLY A 9 -30.26 -3.38 -19.92
C GLY A 9 -30.05 -1.99 -20.50
N GLN A 10 -30.90 -1.04 -20.11
CA GLN A 10 -30.83 0.35 -20.59
C GLN A 10 -29.50 1.05 -20.27
N ARG A 11 -28.89 0.73 -19.11
CA ARG A 11 -27.58 1.29 -18.72
C ARG A 11 -26.41 0.81 -19.59
N PHE A 12 -26.56 -0.34 -20.24
CA PHE A 12 -25.55 -0.88 -21.16
C PHE A 12 -25.73 -0.35 -22.59
N GLU A 13 -26.95 -0.01 -23.01
CA GLU A 13 -27.18 0.68 -24.28
C GLU A 13 -26.62 2.12 -24.29
N ASP A 14 -26.75 2.87 -23.18
CA ASP A 14 -26.25 4.25 -23.04
C ASP A 14 -24.71 4.39 -23.14
N ARG A 15 -23.97 3.28 -23.08
CA ARG A 15 -22.49 3.24 -23.14
C ARG A 15 -21.93 2.70 -24.45
N ARG A 16 -22.75 2.58 -25.51
CA ARG A 16 -22.21 2.29 -26.83
C ARG A 16 -21.65 3.58 -27.43
N PRO A 17 -20.34 3.67 -27.74
CA PRO A 17 -19.80 4.80 -28.46
C PRO A 17 -20.42 4.81 -29.86
N ASP A 18 -21.07 5.92 -30.21
CA ASP A 18 -21.54 6.20 -31.57
C ASP A 18 -20.37 6.02 -32.53
N SER A 19 -20.51 5.08 -33.45
CA SER A 19 -19.51 4.80 -34.48
C SER A 19 -20.07 5.30 -35.80
N GLU A 20 -19.76 6.54 -36.14
CA GLU A 20 -19.90 7.09 -37.50
C GLU A 20 -18.61 7.82 -37.90
N ASP A 21 -18.19 7.57 -39.14
CA ASP A 21 -16.95 7.87 -39.87
C ASP A 21 -16.42 9.33 -39.84
N ASP A 22 -15.08 9.52 -39.76
CA ASP A 22 -14.17 9.94 -40.86
C ASP A 22 -12.70 10.15 -40.32
N PRO A 23 -11.63 9.98 -41.14
CA PRO A 23 -10.22 9.95 -40.73
C PRO A 23 -9.42 11.21 -41.11
N ASP A 24 -8.44 11.63 -40.30
CA ASP A 24 -7.03 11.90 -40.69
C ASP A 24 -6.21 12.49 -39.50
N PRO A 25 -4.86 12.55 -39.57
CA PRO A 25 -3.99 12.31 -38.44
C PRO A 25 -3.32 13.61 -38.00
N THR A 26 -2.88 13.72 -36.75
CA THR A 26 -1.68 14.49 -36.34
C THR A 26 -1.68 14.64 -34.83
N ALA A 27 -0.45 14.76 -34.30
CA ALA A 27 -0.12 15.18 -32.94
C ALA A 27 -0.23 14.11 -31.84
N ASN A 28 0.73 13.19 -31.87
CA ASN A 28 1.81 13.14 -30.87
C ASN A 28 1.46 13.72 -29.49
N THR A 29 1.17 12.88 -28.48
CA THR A 29 1.67 13.04 -27.10
C THR A 29 1.47 11.70 -26.38
N SER A 30 2.58 11.06 -26.02
CA SER A 30 2.63 10.00 -25.00
C SER A 30 1.98 10.49 -23.71
N ASN A 31 1.04 9.75 -23.12
CA ASN A 31 0.81 9.79 -21.67
C ASN A 31 0.15 8.48 -21.23
N THR A 32 1.00 7.58 -20.77
CA THR A 32 0.68 6.65 -19.69
C THR A 32 0.32 7.47 -18.46
N ASP A 33 -0.97 7.66 -18.19
CA ASP A 33 -1.44 8.28 -16.94
C ASP A 33 -1.26 7.31 -15.77
N ASN A 34 -0.01 7.22 -15.34
CA ASN A 34 0.41 6.74 -14.05
C ASN A 34 0.36 7.95 -13.10
N LEU A 35 -0.84 8.31 -12.64
CA LEU A 35 -1.06 9.41 -11.69
C LEU A 35 -1.86 8.94 -10.47
N ASN A 36 -1.26 8.07 -9.66
CA ASN A 36 -1.55 8.02 -8.23
C ASN A 36 -0.49 8.86 -7.51
N ASN A 37 -0.67 10.17 -7.61
CA ASN A 37 0.06 11.16 -6.82
C ASN A 37 -0.70 11.32 -5.49
N PRO A 38 -0.28 10.74 -4.35
CA PRO A 38 -0.75 11.22 -3.07
C PRO A 38 -0.16 12.61 -2.92
N SER A 39 -0.98 13.62 -3.21
CA SER A 39 -0.64 15.02 -3.00
C SER A 39 -0.03 15.15 -1.60
N ASN A 40 1.24 15.56 -1.57
CA ASN A 40 1.93 16.06 -0.39
C ASN A 40 1.06 17.18 0.19
N SER A 41 0.21 16.84 1.14
CA SER A 41 -0.45 17.80 2.01
C SER A 41 0.59 18.25 3.00
N ASP A 42 1.15 19.42 2.71
CA ASP A 42 1.97 20.26 3.58
C ASP A 42 1.76 19.96 5.06
N ASN A 43 2.76 19.33 5.68
CA ASN A 43 2.90 19.30 7.14
C ASN A 43 3.34 20.70 7.59
N THR A 44 2.42 21.66 7.54
CA THR A 44 2.64 22.95 8.19
C THR A 44 2.57 22.73 9.70
N SER A 45 3.73 22.82 10.33
CA SER A 45 3.91 22.98 11.78
C SER A 45 3.18 24.25 12.25
N SER A 46 1.90 24.13 12.61
CA SER A 46 1.17 25.19 13.30
C SER A 46 1.13 24.91 14.79
N SER A 47 2.14 25.41 15.50
CA SER A 47 2.03 25.67 16.93
C SER A 47 1.11 26.88 17.12
N ARG A 48 -0.17 26.64 17.43
CA ARG A 48 -1.06 27.65 18.03
C ARG A 48 -1.94 26.99 19.08
N GLU A 49 -1.72 27.42 20.33
CA GLU A 49 -2.59 27.21 21.47
C GLU A 49 -4.02 27.64 21.13
N GLY A 50 -4.94 26.67 21.13
CA GLY A 50 -6.36 26.90 20.91
C GLY A 50 -7.14 26.02 21.88
N GLY A 51 -7.59 26.63 22.98
CA GLY A 51 -8.43 25.99 23.99
C GLY A 51 -9.65 25.33 23.36
N SER A 52 -9.62 24.00 23.32
CA SER A 52 -10.76 23.16 22.97
C SER A 52 -10.80 22.09 24.04
N SER A 53 -11.89 22.09 24.80
CA SER A 53 -12.22 21.09 25.81
C SER A 53 -12.17 19.69 25.21
N LYS A 54 -10.98 19.08 25.24
CA LYS A 54 -10.73 17.70 24.84
C LYS A 54 -11.46 16.81 25.84
N LYS A 55 -12.60 16.26 25.44
CA LYS A 55 -13.02 14.98 26.01
C LYS A 55 -11.81 14.06 25.86
N PRO A 56 -11.31 13.41 26.94
CA PRO A 56 -10.24 12.45 26.80
C PRO A 56 -10.72 11.40 25.82
N GLY A 57 -10.13 11.39 24.62
CA GLY A 57 -10.24 10.22 23.76
C GLY A 57 -9.71 9.02 24.55
N PRO A 58 -10.13 7.79 24.23
CA PRO A 58 -9.50 6.58 24.78
C PRO A 58 -7.99 6.73 24.68
N ASP A 59 -7.29 6.38 25.77
CA ASP A 59 -5.83 6.44 25.83
C ASP A 59 -5.27 5.72 24.59
N PRO A 60 -4.43 6.37 23.76
CA PRO A 60 -3.86 5.75 22.58
C PRO A 60 -3.24 4.39 22.93
N SER A 61 -3.81 3.32 22.38
CA SER A 61 -3.27 1.96 22.58
C SER A 61 -1.79 1.95 22.19
N PRO A 62 -0.87 1.48 23.06
CA PRO A 62 0.55 1.44 22.76
C PRO A 62 0.85 0.57 21.53
N ASP A 63 -0.01 -0.39 21.23
CA ASP A 63 0.16 -1.33 20.11
C ASP A 63 -0.36 -0.77 18.78
N SER A 64 -1.03 0.39 18.79
CA SER A 64 -1.53 1.00 17.57
C SER A 64 -0.38 1.43 16.67
N THR A 65 -0.44 1.02 15.40
CA THR A 65 0.50 1.45 14.35
C THR A 65 0.66 2.96 14.25
N ARG A 66 -0.35 3.74 14.64
CA ARG A 66 -0.32 5.21 14.67
C ARG A 66 0.63 5.81 15.71
N ASN A 67 0.91 5.07 16.78
CA ASN A 67 1.81 5.51 17.85
C ASN A 67 3.25 5.00 17.64
N ARG A 68 3.48 4.16 16.63
CA ARG A 68 4.79 3.60 16.32
C ARG A 68 5.66 4.62 15.57
N ARG A 69 6.98 4.47 15.71
CA ARG A 69 7.95 5.25 14.91
C ARG A 69 7.83 4.85 13.44
N GLN A 70 7.50 5.82 12.60
CA GLN A 70 7.44 5.61 11.14
C GLN A 70 8.82 5.77 10.53
N VAL A 71 9.27 4.77 9.77
CA VAL A 71 10.56 4.78 9.07
C VAL A 71 10.30 4.51 7.59
N PRO A 72 10.56 5.47 6.68
CA PRO A 72 10.44 5.22 5.25
C PRO A 72 11.59 4.34 4.75
N MET A 73 11.29 3.44 3.81
CA MET A 73 12.26 2.57 3.15
C MET A 73 12.14 2.75 1.63
N TYR A 74 13.27 2.93 0.96
CA TYR A 74 13.33 3.04 -0.49
C TYR A 74 13.72 1.68 -1.09
N LEU A 75 12.95 1.23 -2.07
CA LEU A 75 13.19 0.01 -2.81
C LEU A 75 13.19 0.34 -4.31
N PRO A 76 14.01 -0.34 -5.14
CA PRO A 76 13.80 -0.41 -6.58
C PRO A 76 12.39 -0.94 -6.88
N ASP A 77 11.77 -0.44 -7.96
CA ASP A 77 10.40 -0.80 -8.33
C ASP A 77 10.20 -2.32 -8.43
N GLU A 78 11.15 -3.03 -9.05
CA GLU A 78 11.09 -4.49 -9.17
C GLU A 78 11.03 -5.19 -7.81
N GLN A 79 11.80 -4.72 -6.82
CA GLN A 79 11.79 -5.30 -5.47
C GLN A 79 10.50 -4.94 -4.72
N ALA A 80 9.96 -3.73 -4.93
CA ALA A 80 8.68 -3.33 -4.34
C ALA A 80 7.52 -4.19 -4.88
N ASP A 81 7.51 -4.47 -6.18
CA ASP A 81 6.52 -5.33 -6.83
C ASP A 81 6.62 -6.78 -6.37
N GLN A 82 7.84 -7.32 -6.28
CA GLN A 82 8.09 -8.66 -5.74
C GLN A 82 7.61 -8.78 -4.29
N LEU A 83 7.91 -7.78 -3.45
CA LEU A 83 7.49 -7.75 -2.05
C LEU A 83 5.96 -7.65 -1.92
N ASN A 84 5.30 -6.85 -2.77
CA ASN A 84 3.84 -6.76 -2.78
C ASN A 84 3.19 -8.07 -3.26
N SER A 85 3.76 -8.72 -4.27
CA SER A 85 3.28 -10.01 -4.77
C SER A 85 3.39 -11.10 -3.71
N LEU A 86 4.48 -11.09 -2.94
CA LEU A 86 4.67 -12.01 -1.80
C LEU A 86 3.59 -11.81 -0.74
N TYR A 87 3.29 -10.55 -0.39
CA TYR A 87 2.21 -10.22 0.53
C TYR A 87 0.86 -10.77 0.05
N GLU A 88 0.46 -10.47 -1.18
CA GLU A 88 -0.82 -10.91 -1.74
C GLU A 88 -0.95 -12.43 -1.76
N GLN A 89 0.15 -13.14 -2.07
CA GLN A 89 0.18 -14.60 -2.06
C GLN A 89 -0.03 -15.17 -0.65
N LEU A 90 0.64 -14.60 0.36
CA LEU A 90 0.53 -15.08 1.74
C LEU A 90 -0.81 -14.71 2.37
N ASP A 91 -1.31 -13.49 2.13
CA ASP A 91 -2.63 -13.05 2.57
C ASP A 91 -3.74 -13.91 1.95
N GLY A 92 -3.65 -14.18 0.64
CA GLY A 92 -4.57 -15.08 -0.04
C GLY A 92 -4.59 -16.49 0.58
N ARG A 93 -3.41 -17.06 0.86
CA ARG A 93 -3.29 -18.36 1.55
C ARG A 93 -3.86 -18.32 2.97
N SER A 94 -3.64 -17.25 3.73
CA SER A 94 -4.18 -17.07 5.09
C SER A 94 -5.70 -17.03 5.08
N LYS A 95 -6.30 -16.27 4.15
CA LYS A 95 -7.75 -16.18 3.96
C LYS A 95 -8.37 -17.53 3.61
N VAL A 96 -7.77 -18.26 2.67
CA VAL A 96 -8.23 -19.61 2.29
C VAL A 96 -8.13 -20.58 3.47
N ALA A 97 -7.12 -20.45 4.32
CA ALA A 97 -6.95 -21.25 5.53
C ALA A 97 -7.89 -20.85 6.69
N GLY A 98 -8.76 -19.85 6.50
CA GLY A 98 -9.70 -19.38 7.53
C GLY A 98 -9.04 -18.58 8.66
N LYS A 99 -7.79 -18.15 8.50
CA LYS A 99 -7.04 -17.39 9.51
C LYS A 99 -7.32 -15.87 9.47
N GLY A 100 -8.07 -15.41 8.46
CA GLY A 100 -8.32 -14.00 8.23
C GLY A 100 -7.29 -13.35 7.31
N GLY A 101 -7.47 -12.06 7.05
CA GLY A 101 -6.53 -11.27 6.26
C GLY A 101 -5.33 -10.82 7.09
N ILE A 102 -4.19 -10.68 6.43
CA ILE A 102 -2.94 -10.18 6.99
C ILE A 102 -2.89 -8.67 6.75
N GLU A 103 -2.68 -7.87 7.79
CA GLU A 103 -2.47 -6.43 7.63
C GLU A 103 -1.07 -6.17 7.09
N LYS A 104 -0.98 -5.48 5.93
CA LYS A 104 0.30 -5.27 5.24
C LYS A 104 1.35 -4.58 6.12
N HIS A 105 0.98 -3.51 6.81
CA HIS A 105 1.93 -2.67 7.54
C HIS A 105 2.09 -3.04 9.02
N ALA A 106 1.12 -3.75 9.61
CA ALA A 106 1.18 -4.16 11.00
C ALA A 106 1.69 -5.59 11.16
N ASP A 107 1.30 -6.51 10.27
CA ASP A 107 1.64 -7.93 10.42
C ASP A 107 2.76 -8.32 9.45
N PHE A 108 2.57 -8.07 8.15
CA PHE A 108 3.49 -8.57 7.13
C PHE A 108 4.84 -7.86 7.15
N MET A 109 4.85 -6.53 7.12
CA MET A 109 6.12 -5.77 7.13
C MET A 109 6.89 -5.94 8.44
N GLU A 110 6.19 -6.11 9.57
CA GLU A 110 6.83 -6.42 10.85
C GLU A 110 7.52 -7.79 10.79
N ALA A 111 6.82 -8.84 10.34
CA ALA A 111 7.41 -10.17 10.19
C ALA A 111 8.58 -10.22 9.20
N VAL A 112 8.56 -9.42 8.12
CA VAL A 112 9.69 -9.34 7.17
C VAL A 112 10.93 -8.74 7.84
N VAL A 113 10.75 -7.68 8.64
CA VAL A 113 11.87 -7.04 9.36
C VAL A 113 12.37 -7.94 10.47
N ASP A 114 11.48 -8.55 11.25
CA ASP A 114 11.84 -9.50 12.30
C ASP A 114 12.62 -10.68 11.73
N PHE A 115 12.18 -11.25 10.61
CA PHE A 115 12.90 -12.32 9.92
C PHE A 115 14.31 -11.90 9.51
N ALA A 116 14.50 -10.68 8.99
CA ALA A 116 15.82 -10.19 8.63
C ALA A 116 16.75 -9.99 9.85
N ILE A 117 16.19 -9.65 11.01
CA ILE A 117 16.92 -9.51 12.27
C ILE A 117 17.28 -10.89 12.85
N GLU A 118 16.34 -11.84 12.84
CA GLU A 118 16.57 -13.21 13.32
C GLU A 118 17.62 -13.95 12.47
N HIS A 119 17.69 -13.63 11.18
CA HIS A 119 18.64 -14.18 10.23
C HIS A 119 19.81 -13.21 9.95
N GLU A 120 20.34 -12.57 11.00
CA GLU A 120 21.44 -11.59 10.89
C GLU A 120 22.67 -12.16 10.16
N GLU A 121 23.05 -13.41 10.42
CA GLU A 121 24.20 -14.04 9.78
C GLU A 121 24.02 -14.17 8.26
N ASP A 122 22.84 -14.60 7.81
CA ASP A 122 22.50 -14.71 6.38
C ASP A 122 22.48 -13.33 5.73
N LEU A 123 21.98 -12.32 6.45
CA LEU A 123 21.96 -10.93 6.00
C LEU A 123 23.39 -10.34 5.92
N ALA A 124 24.23 -10.59 6.91
CA ALA A 124 25.63 -10.15 6.94
C ALA A 124 26.42 -10.78 5.78
N ALA A 125 26.25 -12.08 5.55
CA ALA A 125 26.83 -12.77 4.39
C ALA A 125 26.35 -12.18 3.06
N ARG A 126 25.07 -11.81 2.95
CA ARG A 126 24.51 -11.15 1.75
C ARG A 126 25.13 -9.77 1.50
N LEU A 127 25.51 -9.08 2.56
CA LEU A 127 26.14 -7.76 2.53
C LEU A 127 27.67 -7.82 2.43
N ASP A 128 28.26 -9.01 2.34
CA ASP A 128 29.71 -9.23 2.31
C ASP A 128 30.41 -8.63 3.55
N ILE A 129 29.74 -8.74 4.70
CA ILE A 129 30.26 -8.31 5.99
C ILE A 129 30.83 -9.54 6.69
N GLU A 130 32.15 -9.55 6.92
CA GLU A 130 32.79 -10.54 7.77
C GLU A 130 32.26 -10.35 9.20
N MET A 131 31.53 -11.34 9.71
CA MET A 131 31.17 -11.38 11.12
C MET A 131 32.43 -11.77 11.89
N ASP A 132 33.15 -10.77 12.39
CA ASP A 132 34.25 -10.99 13.32
C ASP A 132 33.71 -11.76 14.51
N SER A 133 34.08 -13.05 14.58
CA SER A 133 33.79 -13.94 15.68
C SER A 133 34.68 -13.56 16.88
N GLU A 134 34.54 -12.34 17.39
CA GLU A 134 35.22 -11.87 18.58
C GLU A 134 34.21 -11.25 19.54
N HIS A 135 33.55 -12.09 20.33
CA HIS A 135 33.80 -12.15 21.76
C HIS A 135 33.12 -13.37 22.39
N SER A 136 33.91 -13.99 23.27
CA SER A 136 33.74 -15.27 23.94
C SER A 136 32.56 -15.36 24.91
#